data_AF-A0A969VBT4-F1
#
_entry.id   AF-A0A969VBT4-F1
#
_cell.length_a   1.000
_cell.length_b   1.000
_cell.length_c   1.000
_cell.angle_alpha   90.00
_cell.angle_beta   90.00
_cell.angle_gamma   90.00
#
_symmetry.space_group_name_H-M   'P 1'
#
loop_
_entity.id
_entity.type
_entity.pdbx_description
1 polymer ?
#
loop_
_entity_poly.entity_id
_entity_poly.type
_entity_poly.pdbx_seq_one_letter_code
_entity_poly.pdbx_strand_id
1 'polypeptide(L)' 'MNTRLEVESAIEQLPEAEVRELAKWLQEYLDERWDRQIEADLASGKLDRLIARAEADIANGNVRDLDEVLRNG' A
#
# COMPACT_ATOMS: atom_id res chain seq x y z
N MET A 1 -9.37 11.04 -23.78
CA MET A 1 -8.93 11.11 -22.37
C MET A 1 -10.19 11.14 -21.56
N ASN A 2 -10.45 10.11 -20.75
CA ASN A 2 -11.54 10.18 -19.78
C ASN A 2 -11.04 10.93 -18.55
N THR A 3 -11.84 11.88 -18.09
CA THR A 3 -11.64 12.58 -16.82
C THR A 3 -11.97 11.64 -15.67
N ARG A 4 -11.44 11.95 -14.47
CA ARG A 4 -11.75 11.17 -13.26
C ARG A 4 -13.26 11.04 -13.04
N LEU A 5 -14.00 12.13 -13.29
CA LEU A 5 -15.45 12.19 -13.15
C LEU A 5 -16.18 11.24 -14.12
N GLU A 6 -15.69 11.10 -15.35
CA GLU A 6 -16.27 10.15 -16.32
C GLU A 6 -16.03 8.69 -15.90
N VAL A 7 -14.88 8.40 -15.29
CA VAL A 7 -14.59 7.06 -14.75
C VAL A 7 -15.46 6.76 -13.53
N GLU A 8 -15.58 7.70 -12.59
CA GLU A 8 -16.45 7.58 -11.41
C GLU A 8 -17.91 7.34 -11.82
N SER A 9 -18.43 8.14 -12.76
CA SER A 9 -19.82 7.99 -13.23
C SER A 9 -20.06 6.68 -13.97
N ALA A 10 -19.06 6.16 -14.70
CA ALA A 10 -19.15 4.86 -15.34
C ALA A 10 -19.21 3.73 -14.29
N ILE A 11 -18.44 3.83 -13.20
CA ILE A 11 -18.45 2.86 -12.10
C ILE A 11 -19.80 2.86 -11.37
N GLU A 12 -20.41 4.03 -11.16
CA GLU A 12 -21.74 4.14 -10.52
C GLU A 12 -22.86 3.45 -11.32
N GLN A 13 -22.68 3.29 -12.64
CA GLN A 13 -23.65 2.62 -13.51
C GLN A 13 -23.48 1.10 -13.57
N LEU A 14 -22.41 0.55 -12.99
CA LEU A 14 -22.14 -0.88 -13.00
C LEU A 14 -23.01 -1.62 -11.96
N PRO A 15 -23.40 -2.88 -12.23
CA PRO A 15 -23.96 -3.75 -11.21
C PRO A 15 -22.99 -3.93 -10.04
N GLU A 16 -23.50 -4.10 -8.82
CA GLU A 16 -22.67 -4.22 -7.61
C GLU A 16 -21.62 -5.34 -7.71
N ALA A 17 -21.95 -6.46 -8.36
CA ALA A 17 -21.01 -7.56 -8.57
C ALA A 17 -19.80 -7.13 -9.41
N GLU A 18 -20.03 -6.36 -10.47
CA GLU A 18 -18.96 -5.85 -11.34
C GLU A 18 -18.12 -4.78 -10.62
N VAL A 19 -18.74 -3.93 -9.80
CA VAL A 19 -18.02 -2.98 -8.95
C VAL A 19 -17.10 -3.71 -7.97
N ARG A 20 -17.56 -4.80 -7.37
CA ARG A 20 -16.74 -5.62 -6.45
C ARG A 20 -15.55 -6.27 -7.15
N GLU A 21 -15.75 -6.84 -8.33
CA GLU A 21 -14.65 -7.41 -9.12
C GLU A 21 -13.66 -6.32 -9.57
N LEU A 22 -14.16 -5.14 -9.98
CA LEU A 22 -13.32 -4.00 -10.34
C LEU A 22 -12.50 -3.51 -9.14
N ALA A 23 -13.11 -3.44 -7.95
CA ALA A 23 -12.43 -3.04 -6.72
C ALA A 23 -11.29 -4.01 -6.36
N LYS A 24 -11.53 -5.32 -6.51
CA LYS A 24 -10.51 -6.35 -6.30
C LYS A 24 -9.34 -6.17 -7.26
N TRP A 25 -9.62 -6.05 -8.56
CA TRP A 25 -8.59 -5.85 -9.57
C TRP A 25 -7.80 -4.54 -9.33
N LEU A 26 -8.49 -3.47 -8.94
CA LEU A 26 -7.85 -2.18 -8.67
C LEU A 26 -6.90 -2.29 -7.48
N GLN A 27 -7.27 -3.03 -6.43
CA GLN A 27 -6.40 -3.30 -5.30
C GLN A 27 -5.13 -4.04 -5.75
N GLU A 28 -5.28 -5.13 -6.51
CA GLU A 28 -4.13 -5.89 -7.05
C GLU A 28 -3.22 -4.99 -7.90
N TYR A 29 -3.79 -4.15 -8.76
CA TYR A 29 -3.03 -3.20 -9.56
C TYR A 29 -2.26 -2.17 -8.70
N LEU A 30 -2.89 -1.66 -7.64
CA LEU A 30 -2.25 -0.69 -6.74
C LEU A 30 -1.14 -1.36 -5.92
N ASP A 31 -1.35 -2.59 -5.47
CA ASP A 31 -0.35 -3.38 -4.75
C ASP A 31 0.89 -3.62 -5.63
N GLU A 32 0.72 -4.07 -6.88
CA GLU A 32 1.84 -4.25 -7.81
C GLU A 32 2.60 -2.94 -8.11
N ARG A 33 1.88 -1.81 -8.15
CA ARG A 33 2.48 -0.49 -8.37
C ARG A 33 3.29 -0.07 -7.15
N TRP A 34 2.78 -0.37 -5.96
CA TRP A 34 3.45 -0.12 -4.70
C TRP A 34 4.72 -0.95 -4.57
N ASP A 35 4.68 -2.25 -4.89
CA ASP A 35 5.84 -3.13 -4.88
C ASP A 35 6.95 -2.61 -5.79
N ARG A 36 6.60 -2.28 -7.04
CA ARG A 36 7.56 -1.70 -8.00
C ARG A 36 8.16 -0.38 -7.50
N GLN A 37 7.38 0.44 -6.82
CA GLN A 37 7.88 1.70 -6.25
C GLN A 37 8.84 1.44 -5.09
N ILE A 38 8.53 0.48 -4.21
CA ILE A 38 9.43 0.09 -3.11
C ILE A 38 10.75 -0.43 -3.68
N GLU A 39 10.72 -1.31 -4.68
CA GLU A 39 11.92 -1.84 -5.32
C GLU A 39 12.80 -0.73 -5.91
N ALA A 40 12.18 0.23 -6.60
CA ALA A 40 12.90 1.37 -7.18
C ALA A 40 13.47 2.32 -6.09
N ASP A 41 12.71 2.60 -5.04
CA ASP A 41 13.14 3.42 -3.91
C ASP A 41 14.27 2.74 -3.12
N LEU A 42 14.24 1.41 -3.00
CA LEU A 42 15.31 0.61 -2.42
C LEU A 42 16.57 0.64 -3.29
N ALA A 43 16.44 0.40 -4.60
CA ALA A 43 17.55 0.40 -5.54
C ALA A 43 18.24 1.78 -5.67
N SER A 44 17.49 2.87 -5.43
CA SER A 44 18.03 4.23 -5.44
C SER A 44 18.63 4.68 -4.10
N GLY A 45 18.59 3.83 -3.05
CA GLY A 45 19.10 4.16 -1.71
C GLY A 45 18.22 5.15 -0.94
N LYS A 46 17.02 5.46 -1.44
CA LYS A 46 16.10 6.42 -0.80
C LYS A 46 15.61 5.92 0.56
N LEU A 47 15.54 4.60 0.73
CA LEU A 47 15.11 3.94 1.96
C LEU A 47 16.23 3.75 2.98
N ASP A 48 17.50 3.97 2.63
CA ASP A 48 18.66 3.69 3.49
C ASP A 48 18.57 4.36 4.86
N ARG A 49 18.12 5.62 4.89
CA ARG A 49 17.95 6.37 6.15
C ARG A 49 16.84 5.79 7.03
N LEU A 50 15.78 5.28 6.42
CA LEU A 50 14.67 4.67 7.14
C LEU A 50 15.09 3.31 7.70
N ILE A 51 15.83 2.53 6.91
CA ILE A 51 16.39 1.24 7.33
C ILE A 51 17.35 1.43 8.50
N ALA A 52 18.33 2.33 8.38
CA ALA A 52 19.29 2.60 9.45
C ALA A 52 18.61 3.07 10.75
N ARG A 53 17.54 3.85 10.64
CA ARG A 53 16.73 4.25 11.81
C ARG A 53 16.03 3.05 12.43
N ALA A 54 15.38 2.20 11.63
CA ALA A 54 14.69 1.02 12.12
C ALA A 54 15.66 0.05 12.82
N GLU A 55 16.86 -0.16 12.25
CA GLU A 55 17.91 -0.97 12.88
C GLU A 55 18.35 -0.40 14.23
N ALA A 56 18.54 0.92 14.31
CA ALA A 56 18.88 1.58 15.57
C ALA A 56 17.75 1.46 16.61
N ASP A 57 16.50 1.60 16.21
CA ASP A 57 15.35 1.46 17.10
C ASP A 57 15.21 0.01 17.60
N ILE A 58 15.45 -0.99 16.75
CA ILE A 58 15.51 -2.41 17.15
C ILE A 58 16.64 -2.64 18.15
N ALA A 59 17.85 -2.14 17.86
CA ALA A 59 19.01 -2.33 18.74
C ALA A 59 18.82 -1.67 20.12
N ASN A 60 18.09 -0.56 20.18
CA ASN A 60 17.80 0.16 21.42
C ASN A 60 16.57 -0.39 22.16
N GLY A 61 15.88 -1.40 21.62
CA GLY A 61 14.64 -1.92 22.20
C GLY A 61 13.45 -0.95 22.07
N ASN A 62 13.52 0.05 21.18
CA ASN A 62 12.46 1.00 20.87
C ASN A 62 11.43 0.38 19.90
N VAL A 63 11.09 -0.89 20.09
CA VAL A 63 10.16 -1.65 19.26
C VAL A 63 9.10 -2.28 20.15
N ARG A 64 7.91 -2.49 19.59
CA ARG A 64 6.81 -3.21 20.25
C ARG A 64 6.60 -4.53 19.53
N ASP A 65 6.21 -5.55 20.28
CA ASP A 65 5.87 -6.82 19.69
C ASP A 65 4.61 -6.68 18.81
N LEU A 66 4.63 -7.31 17.65
CA LEU A 66 3.49 -7.28 16.74
C LEU A 66 2.26 -7.94 17.38
N ASP A 67 2.44 -9.01 18.16
CA ASP A 67 1.36 -9.67 18.90
C ASP A 67 0.74 -8.73 19.95
N GLU A 68 1.56 -7.88 20.59
CA GLU A 68 1.07 -6.88 21.56
C GLU A 68 0.22 -5.81 20.85
N VAL A 69 0.63 -5.38 19.65
CA VAL A 69 -0.10 -4.38 18.87
C VAL A 69 -1.41 -4.95 18.31
N LEU A 70 -1.39 -6.18 17.77
CA LEU A 70 -2.55 -6.79 17.13
C LEU A 70 -3.60 -7.29 18.12
N ARG A 71 -3.22 -7.59 19.38
CA ARG A 71 -4.16 -8.04 20.43
C ARG A 71 -4.79 -6.91 21.23
N ASN A 72 -4.39 -5.66 21.03
CA ASN A 72 -4.98 -4.47 21.66
C ASN A 72 -6.17 -3.87 20.88
N GLY A 73 -6.89 -4.72 20.12
CA GLY A 73 -8.10 -4.35 19.37
C GLY A 73 -9.38 -4.80 20.07
#